data_AF-A0A858ZNW8-F1
#
_entry.id   AF-A0A858ZNW8-F1
#
_cell.length_a   1.000
_cell.length_b   1.000
_cell.length_c   1.000
_cell.angle_alpha   90.00
_cell.angle_beta   90.00
_cell.angle_gamma   90.00
#
_symmetry.space_group_name_H-M   'P 1'
#
loop_
_entity.id
_entity.type
_entity.pdbx_description
1 polymer ?
#
loop_
_entity_poly.entity_id
_entity_poly.type
_entity_poly.pdbx_seq_one_letter_code
_entity_poly.pdbx_strand_id
1 'polypeptide(L)'
;MTSRYNLLPNATHFMPFFADLNTGLHYSYTNAAMYCRRTVRISDESFDYVEMRTLAEDSLPQLHAMAANDFIGPASHFSRLEGDERACEALEEGFRQLRLVASERSKLQEELDSLTADSEQCHEVECQLDLLGEDESEVLCTIGKVIDAFNLESGFAPAKGFIAMPKG
;
A
#
# COMPACT_ATOMS: atom_id res chain seq x y z
N MET A 1 -15.47 -19.50 2.78
CA MET A 1 -14.54 -18.36 2.95
C MET A 1 -14.33 -17.73 1.58
N THR A 2 -14.52 -16.43 1.46
CA THR A 2 -14.59 -15.70 0.18
C THR A 2 -13.22 -15.62 -0.48
N SER A 3 -13.11 -16.13 -1.71
CA SER A 3 -11.89 -16.21 -2.53
C SER A 3 -11.21 -14.88 -2.85
N ARG A 4 -11.78 -13.74 -2.43
CA ARG A 4 -11.33 -12.39 -2.79
C ARG A 4 -9.98 -12.01 -2.16
N TYR A 5 -9.64 -12.63 -1.02
CA TYR A 5 -8.42 -12.32 -0.26
C TYR A 5 -7.32 -13.37 -0.43
N ASN A 6 -7.62 -14.43 -1.20
CA ASN A 6 -6.66 -15.49 -1.43
C ASN A 6 -5.74 -15.12 -2.59
N LEU A 7 -4.60 -14.50 -2.28
CA LEU A 7 -3.61 -14.09 -3.29
C LEU A 7 -3.00 -15.29 -4.00
N LEU A 8 -2.99 -16.46 -3.36
CA LEU A 8 -2.42 -17.69 -3.87
C LEU A 8 -3.45 -18.84 -3.75
N PRO A 9 -3.73 -19.55 -4.85
CA PRO A 9 -4.46 -20.81 -4.79
C PRO A 9 -3.71 -21.82 -3.91
N ASN A 10 -4.40 -22.46 -2.97
CA ASN A 10 -3.86 -23.45 -2.02
C ASN A 10 -2.84 -22.93 -0.99
N ALA A 11 -2.62 -21.62 -0.90
CA ALA A 11 -1.89 -21.04 0.22
C ALA A 11 -2.78 -20.97 1.47
N THR A 12 -2.12 -20.79 2.60
CA THR A 12 -2.80 -20.54 3.85
C THR A 12 -2.99 -19.03 4.04
N HIS A 13 -4.18 -18.63 4.48
CA HIS A 13 -4.60 -17.23 4.59
C HIS A 13 -4.91 -16.86 6.04
N PHE A 14 -4.54 -15.65 6.44
CA PHE A 14 -5.02 -15.07 7.70
C PHE A 14 -5.10 -13.54 7.60
N MET A 15 -5.93 -12.95 8.46
CA MET A 15 -6.10 -11.51 8.58
C MET A 15 -5.69 -11.11 10.00
N PRO A 16 -4.74 -10.18 10.19
CA PRO A 16 -4.39 -9.70 11.51
C PRO A 16 -5.57 -8.90 12.06
N PHE A 17 -5.93 -9.11 13.34
CA PHE A 17 -6.87 -8.22 14.01
C PHE A 17 -6.10 -7.13 14.73
N PHE A 18 -6.38 -5.88 14.38
CA PHE A 18 -6.19 -4.77 15.31
C PHE A 18 -7.58 -4.42 15.84
N ALA A 19 -7.71 -4.28 17.16
CA ALA A 19 -8.96 -3.81 17.75
C ALA A 19 -9.44 -2.57 16.99
N ASP A 20 -10.64 -2.65 16.42
CA ASP A 20 -11.37 -1.57 15.75
C ASP A 20 -10.78 -1.01 14.44
N LEU A 21 -9.80 -1.69 13.79
CA LEU A 21 -9.25 -1.24 12.51
C LEU A 21 -9.34 -2.32 11.43
N ASN A 22 -10.20 -2.09 10.43
CA ASN A 22 -10.14 -2.80 9.15
C ASN A 22 -8.89 -2.30 8.40
N THR A 23 -7.74 -2.92 8.67
CA THR A 23 -6.43 -2.45 8.18
C THR A 23 -6.19 -2.72 6.70
N GLY A 24 -7.08 -3.46 6.02
CA GLY A 24 -6.88 -3.84 4.61
C GLY A 24 -5.62 -4.68 4.37
N LEU A 25 -5.06 -5.29 5.43
CA LEU A 25 -3.88 -6.15 5.37
C LEU A 25 -4.30 -7.61 5.23
N HIS A 26 -3.88 -8.25 4.15
CA HIS A 26 -4.17 -9.65 3.89
C HIS A 26 -2.89 -10.44 3.68
N TYR A 27 -2.70 -11.51 4.46
CA TYR A 27 -1.54 -12.37 4.34
C TYR A 27 -1.89 -13.68 3.65
N SER A 28 -1.07 -14.07 2.68
CA SER A 28 -0.98 -15.42 2.14
C SER A 28 0.43 -15.92 2.38
N TYR A 29 0.63 -17.20 2.69
CA TYR A 29 2.00 -17.72 2.80
C TYR A 29 2.17 -19.12 2.23
N THR A 30 3.42 -19.40 1.89
CA THR A 30 3.95 -20.71 1.47
C THR A 30 5.05 -21.11 2.45
N ASN A 31 5.73 -22.23 2.21
CA ASN A 31 6.88 -22.62 3.05
C ASN A 31 8.11 -21.71 2.87
N ALA A 32 8.17 -20.93 1.79
CA ALA A 32 9.35 -20.11 1.47
C ALA A 32 9.13 -18.61 1.72
N ALA A 33 7.91 -18.12 1.51
CA ALA A 33 7.61 -16.70 1.55
C ALA A 33 6.21 -16.41 2.08
N MET A 34 6.08 -15.22 2.67
CA MET A 34 4.84 -14.59 3.06
C MET A 34 4.55 -13.42 2.13
N TYR A 35 3.29 -13.26 1.77
CA TYR A 35 2.80 -12.24 0.83
C TYR A 35 1.79 -11.38 1.56
N CYS A 36 2.09 -10.09 1.68
CA CYS A 36 1.26 -9.11 2.35
C CYS A 36 0.63 -8.18 1.30
N ARG A 37 -0.67 -8.36 1.02
CA ARG A 37 -1.42 -7.37 0.24
C ARG A 37 -1.71 -6.18 1.13
N ARG A 38 -1.41 -5.00 0.62
CA ARG A 38 -1.72 -3.72 1.24
C ARG A 38 -2.55 -2.89 0.30
N THR A 39 -3.64 -2.34 0.82
CA THR A 39 -4.42 -1.32 0.13
C THR A 39 -4.34 -0.01 0.92
N VAL A 40 -3.71 1.00 0.34
CA VAL A 40 -3.52 2.32 0.95
C VAL A 40 -4.34 3.34 0.18
N ARG A 41 -5.14 4.15 0.88
CA ARG A 41 -5.92 5.25 0.28
C ARG A 41 -5.43 6.58 0.82
N ILE A 42 -5.14 7.51 -0.08
CA ILE A 42 -4.67 8.87 0.25
C ILE A 42 -5.39 9.81 -0.72
N SER A 43 -6.20 10.73 -0.18
CA SER A 43 -7.09 11.57 -1.00
C SER A 43 -7.96 10.70 -1.93
N ASP A 44 -7.98 10.99 -3.22
CA ASP A 44 -8.73 10.27 -4.25
C ASP A 44 -7.95 9.06 -4.82
N GLU A 45 -6.71 8.87 -4.39
CA GLU A 45 -5.82 7.83 -4.89
C GLU A 45 -5.89 6.55 -4.04
N SER A 46 -5.84 5.41 -4.73
CA SER A 46 -5.89 4.08 -4.11
C SER A 46 -4.79 3.19 -4.66
N PHE A 47 -3.87 2.81 -3.78
CA PHE A 47 -2.71 1.99 -4.08
C PHE A 47 -2.93 0.57 -3.60
N ASP A 48 -2.78 -0.42 -4.48
CA ASP A 48 -2.90 -1.84 -4.15
C ASP A 48 -1.64 -2.59 -4.60
N TYR A 49 -0.93 -3.18 -3.64
CA TYR A 49 0.34 -3.85 -3.90
C TYR A 49 0.53 -5.03 -2.97
N VAL A 50 1.42 -5.95 -3.36
CA VAL A 50 1.80 -7.11 -2.54
C VAL A 50 3.28 -7.07 -2.24
N GLU A 51 3.61 -6.97 -0.95
CA GLU A 51 4.97 -7.11 -0.45
C GLU A 51 5.26 -8.60 -0.20
N MET A 52 6.31 -9.13 -0.82
CA MET A 52 6.83 -10.47 -0.52
C MET A 52 7.91 -10.36 0.56
N ARG A 53 7.82 -11.21 1.58
CA ARG A 53 8.83 -11.33 2.63
C ARG A 53 9.32 -12.76 2.71
N THR A 54 10.63 -12.93 2.82
CA THR A 54 11.24 -14.25 3.01
C THR A 54 10.87 -14.76 4.40
N LEU A 55 10.45 -16.01 4.49
CA LEU A 55 10.12 -16.63 5.77
C LEU A 55 11.33 -17.26 6.42
N ALA A 56 11.58 -16.89 7.68
CA ALA A 56 12.50 -17.63 8.54
C ALA A 56 11.88 -18.97 8.95
N GLU A 57 12.68 -20.03 9.01
CA GLU A 57 12.22 -21.40 9.30
C GLU A 57 11.48 -21.51 10.66
N ASP A 58 11.88 -20.70 11.63
CA ASP A 58 11.29 -20.65 12.97
C ASP A 58 9.91 -19.96 13.02
N SER A 59 9.57 -19.18 11.98
CA SER A 59 8.32 -18.44 11.88
C SER A 59 7.18 -19.29 11.31
N LEU A 60 7.50 -20.38 10.60
CA LEU A 60 6.52 -21.26 9.95
C LEU A 60 5.53 -21.93 10.94
N PRO A 61 5.97 -22.50 12.09
CA PRO A 61 5.04 -23.10 13.05
C PRO A 61 4.06 -22.07 13.64
N GLN A 62 4.50 -20.82 13.83
CA GLN A 62 3.63 -19.73 14.29
C GLN A 62 2.59 -19.35 13.23
N LEU A 63 2.98 -19.23 11.95
CA LEU A 63 2.06 -18.97 10.85
C LEU A 63 1.02 -20.09 10.69
N HIS A 64 1.45 -21.34 10.84
CA HIS A 64 0.55 -22.50 10.84
C HIS A 64 -0.41 -22.47 12.03
N ALA A 65 0.08 -22.14 13.23
CA ALA A 65 -0.76 -22.02 14.42
C ALA A 65 -1.80 -20.89 14.28
N MET A 66 -1.40 -19.73 13.75
CA MET A 66 -2.30 -18.59 13.51
C MET A 66 -3.38 -18.93 12.49
N ALA A 67 -3.01 -19.60 11.41
CA ALA A 67 -3.94 -20.00 10.38
C ALA A 67 -4.87 -21.17 10.78
N ALA A 68 -4.40 -22.06 11.67
CA ALA A 68 -5.17 -23.22 12.09
C ALA A 68 -6.24 -22.91 13.15
N ASN A 69 -6.14 -21.78 13.86
CA ASN A 69 -6.94 -21.51 15.07
C ASN A 69 -7.58 -20.11 15.17
N ASP A 70 -7.63 -19.28 14.12
CA ASP A 70 -8.12 -17.89 14.23
C ASP A 70 -7.48 -17.15 15.44
N PHE A 71 -6.22 -17.48 15.77
CA PHE A 71 -5.54 -16.93 16.94
C PHE A 71 -4.74 -15.68 16.59
N ILE A 72 -4.91 -14.67 17.44
CA ILE A 72 -4.49 -13.29 17.26
C ILE A 72 -3.07 -13.14 17.84
N GLY A 73 -2.08 -12.93 16.97
CA GLY A 73 -0.71 -12.59 17.35
C GLY A 73 -0.38 -11.14 16.99
N PRO A 74 0.45 -10.42 17.77
CA PRO A 74 0.84 -9.06 17.42
C PRO A 74 1.67 -9.05 16.13
N ALA A 75 1.33 -8.14 15.22
CA ALA A 75 2.00 -7.98 13.92
C ALA A 75 3.52 -7.73 14.01
N SER A 76 4.00 -7.30 15.18
CA SER A 76 5.42 -7.11 15.49
C SER A 76 6.26 -8.40 15.38
N HIS A 77 5.64 -9.59 15.37
CA HIS A 77 6.37 -10.83 15.09
C HIS A 77 6.85 -10.90 13.63
N PHE A 78 6.13 -10.28 12.69
CA PHE A 78 6.43 -10.34 11.26
C PHE A 78 7.11 -9.08 10.74
N SER A 79 7.24 -8.04 11.57
CA SER A 79 8.00 -6.83 11.25
C SER A 79 9.51 -7.08 11.13
N ARG A 80 9.99 -8.27 11.53
CA ARG A 80 11.40 -8.69 11.46
C ARG A 80 11.72 -9.62 10.28
N LEU A 81 10.73 -9.98 9.47
CA LEU A 81 10.98 -10.77 8.27
C LEU A 81 11.73 -9.90 7.26
N GLU A 82 12.79 -10.47 6.67
CA GLU A 82 13.61 -9.78 5.68
C GLU A 82 12.77 -9.37 4.46
N GLY A 83 12.91 -8.10 4.08
CA GLY A 83 12.28 -7.49 2.91
C GLY A 83 13.13 -6.30 2.45
N ASP A 84 12.71 -5.65 1.35
CA ASP A 84 13.39 -4.45 0.86
C ASP A 84 12.99 -3.22 1.72
N GLU A 85 13.73 -3.01 2.81
CA GLU A 85 13.53 -1.87 3.72
C GLU A 85 13.62 -0.53 2.99
N ARG A 86 14.50 -0.41 1.97
CA ARG A 86 14.66 0.84 1.21
C ARG A 86 13.47 1.13 0.33
N ALA A 87 12.91 0.11 -0.32
CA ALA A 87 11.68 0.25 -1.09
C ALA A 87 10.50 0.61 -0.18
N CYS A 88 10.42 0.03 1.01
CA CYS A 88 9.42 0.40 2.01
C CYS A 88 9.55 1.87 2.44
N GLU A 89 10.75 2.32 2.80
CA GLU A 89 11.02 3.71 3.18
C GLU A 89 10.68 4.70 2.05
N ALA A 90 11.08 4.39 0.82
CA ALA A 90 10.77 5.23 -0.35
C ALA A 90 9.25 5.32 -0.58
N LEU A 91 8.52 4.22 -0.38
CA LEU A 91 7.07 4.19 -0.53
C LEU A 91 6.36 4.97 0.58
N GLU A 92 6.80 4.84 1.83
CA GLU A 92 6.27 5.61 2.96
C GLU A 92 6.52 7.11 2.81
N GLU A 93 7.70 7.49 2.32
CA GLU A 93 8.04 8.87 2.00
C GLU A 93 7.17 9.42 0.86
N GLY A 94 6.97 8.66 -0.22
CA GLY A 94 6.05 9.04 -1.29
C GLY A 94 4.62 9.25 -0.78
N PHE A 95 4.11 8.35 0.06
CA PHE A 95 2.80 8.52 0.70
C PHE A 95 2.74 9.75 1.62
N ARG A 96 3.82 10.07 2.31
CA ARG A 96 3.91 11.29 3.13
C ARG A 96 3.83 12.54 2.26
N GLN A 97 4.57 12.59 1.16
CA GLN A 97 4.55 13.71 0.21
C GLN A 97 3.17 13.90 -0.40
N LEU A 98 2.51 12.82 -0.82
CA LEU A 98 1.16 12.88 -1.39
C LEU A 98 0.12 13.45 -0.40
N ARG A 99 0.24 13.11 0.89
CA ARG A 99 -0.62 13.70 1.94
C ARG A 99 -0.38 15.20 2.12
N LEU A 100 0.87 15.66 1.97
CA LEU A 100 1.19 17.08 2.04
C LEU A 100 0.60 17.82 0.85
N VAL A 101 0.77 17.29 -0.36
CA VAL A 101 0.19 17.85 -1.59
C VAL A 101 -1.34 17.95 -1.47
N ALA A 102 -2.02 16.89 -1.03
CA ALA A 102 -3.47 16.92 -0.83
C ALA A 102 -3.91 17.99 0.20
N SER A 103 -3.13 18.16 1.28
CA SER A 103 -3.40 19.17 2.31
C SER A 103 -3.20 20.59 1.79
N GLU A 104 -2.14 20.84 1.03
CA GLU A 104 -1.87 22.15 0.41
C GLU A 104 -2.91 22.49 -0.65
N ARG A 105 -3.30 21.52 -1.48
CA ARG A 105 -4.37 21.68 -2.48
C ARG A 105 -5.68 22.08 -1.82
N SER A 106 -6.06 21.41 -0.74
CA SER A 106 -7.29 21.75 0.00
C SER A 106 -7.27 23.19 0.49
N LYS A 107 -6.14 23.68 1.01
CA LYS A 107 -6.00 25.06 1.49
C LYS A 107 -6.08 26.08 0.35
N LEU A 108 -5.37 25.82 -0.74
CA LEU A 108 -5.39 26.70 -1.91
C LEU A 108 -6.78 26.73 -2.56
N GLN A 109 -7.50 25.61 -2.57
CA GLN A 109 -8.88 25.56 -3.04
C GLN A 109 -9.82 26.39 -2.16
N GLU A 110 -9.70 26.28 -0.83
CA GLU A 110 -10.45 27.11 0.11
C GLU A 110 -10.15 28.61 -0.05
N GLU A 111 -8.88 28.95 -0.32
CA GLU A 111 -8.46 30.32 -0.61
C GLU A 111 -9.10 30.82 -1.92
N LEU A 112 -9.00 30.04 -2.99
CA LEU A 112 -9.57 30.35 -4.31
C LEU A 112 -11.08 30.61 -4.21
N ASP A 113 -11.81 29.76 -3.49
CA ASP A 113 -13.26 29.87 -3.30
C ASP A 113 -13.66 31.17 -2.57
N SER A 114 -12.73 31.80 -1.84
CA SER A 114 -12.95 33.06 -1.11
C SER A 114 -12.58 34.32 -1.91
N LEU A 115 -11.86 34.17 -3.02
CA LEU A 115 -11.36 35.26 -3.84
C LEU A 115 -12.41 35.75 -4.85
N THR A 116 -12.24 36.99 -5.30
CA THR A 116 -13.05 37.53 -6.39
C THR A 116 -12.51 37.00 -7.72
N ALA A 117 -13.41 36.50 -8.57
CA ALA A 117 -13.08 36.11 -9.94
C ALA A 117 -12.36 37.24 -10.68
N ASP A 118 -11.37 36.89 -11.50
CA ASP A 118 -10.53 37.81 -12.29
C ASP A 118 -9.61 38.75 -11.48
N SER A 119 -9.42 38.49 -10.18
CA SER A 119 -8.38 39.19 -9.40
C SER A 119 -6.99 38.62 -9.67
N GLU A 120 -5.96 39.46 -9.57
CA GLU A 120 -4.55 39.00 -9.69
C GLU A 120 -4.21 37.88 -8.69
N GLN A 121 -4.77 37.98 -7.47
CA GLN A 121 -4.62 36.95 -6.44
C GLN A 121 -5.28 35.63 -6.84
N CYS A 122 -6.45 35.67 -7.49
CA CYS A 122 -7.11 34.47 -8.00
C CYS A 122 -6.21 33.75 -9.01
N HIS A 123 -5.64 34.49 -9.97
CA HIS A 123 -4.71 33.93 -10.96
C HIS A 123 -3.41 33.38 -10.35
N GLU A 124 -2.90 34.01 -9.29
CA GLU A 124 -1.74 33.50 -8.56
C GLU A 124 -2.05 32.15 -7.89
N VAL A 125 -3.19 32.03 -7.21
CA VAL A 125 -3.62 30.77 -6.58
C VAL A 125 -3.88 29.68 -7.62
N GLU A 126 -4.48 30.01 -8.76
CA GLU A 126 -4.64 29.09 -9.90
C GLU A 126 -3.29 28.54 -10.38
N CYS A 127 -2.28 29.41 -10.54
CA CYS A 127 -0.93 28.98 -10.94
C CYS A 127 -0.27 28.08 -9.88
N GLN A 128 -0.48 28.36 -8.59
CA GLN A 128 0.05 27.52 -7.51
C GLN A 128 -0.62 26.14 -7.50
N LEU A 129 -1.93 26.07 -7.76
CA LEU A 129 -2.66 24.81 -7.90
C LEU A 129 -2.14 23.99 -9.10
N ASP A 130 -1.85 24.63 -10.23
CA ASP A 130 -1.27 23.97 -11.41
C ASP A 130 0.10 23.37 -11.08
N LEU A 131 1.00 24.15 -10.48
CA LEU A 131 2.33 23.68 -10.06
C LEU A 131 2.24 22.51 -9.06
N LEU A 132 1.32 22.60 -8.10
CA LEU A 132 1.09 21.52 -7.14
C LEU A 132 0.55 20.25 -7.80
N GLY A 133 -0.18 20.39 -8.91
CA GLY A 133 -0.61 19.26 -9.76
C GLY A 133 0.56 18.58 -10.48
N GLU A 134 1.56 19.35 -10.94
CA GLU A 134 2.80 18.80 -11.51
C GLU A 134 3.59 18.02 -10.45
N ASP A 135 3.77 18.58 -9.26
CA ASP A 135 4.44 17.92 -8.13
C ASP A 135 3.73 16.61 -7.73
N GLU A 136 2.39 16.61 -7.67
CA GLU A 136 1.62 15.39 -7.40
C GLU A 136 1.92 14.30 -8.42
N SER A 137 1.93 14.65 -9.70
CA SER A 137 2.18 13.72 -10.81
C SER A 137 3.56 13.05 -10.68
N GLU A 138 4.59 13.81 -10.30
CA GLU A 138 5.93 13.26 -10.07
C GLU A 138 5.98 12.30 -8.88
N VAL A 139 5.32 12.65 -7.78
CA VAL A 139 5.19 11.79 -6.59
C VAL A 139 4.46 10.50 -6.94
N LEU A 140 3.33 10.59 -7.65
CA LEU A 140 2.54 9.43 -8.09
C LEU A 140 3.35 8.52 -9.03
N CYS A 141 4.12 9.09 -9.95
CA CYS A 141 5.02 8.33 -10.82
C CYS A 141 6.07 7.55 -10.02
N THR A 142 6.62 8.16 -8.96
CA THR A 142 7.61 7.52 -8.08
C THR A 142 6.98 6.39 -7.28
N ILE A 143 5.82 6.63 -6.65
CA ILE A 143 5.06 5.61 -5.93
C ILE A 143 4.72 4.43 -6.85
N GLY A 144 4.25 4.71 -8.07
CA GLY A 144 3.90 3.70 -9.06
C GLY A 144 5.07 2.77 -9.40
N LYS A 145 6.27 3.31 -9.62
CA LYS A 145 7.47 2.51 -9.90
C LYS A 145 7.83 1.56 -8.76
N VAL A 146 7.72 2.02 -7.51
CA VAL A 146 8.02 1.19 -6.33
C VAL A 146 6.97 0.09 -6.16
N ILE A 147 5.69 0.42 -6.35
CA ILE A 147 4.59 -0.55 -6.33
C ILE A 147 4.74 -1.61 -7.43
N ASP A 148 5.11 -1.18 -8.65
CA ASP A 148 5.34 -2.10 -9.76
C ASP A 148 6.49 -3.06 -9.45
N ALA A 149 7.53 -2.59 -8.77
CA ALA A 149 8.63 -3.45 -8.31
C ALA A 149 8.15 -4.50 -7.29
N PHE A 150 7.37 -4.10 -6.27
CA PHE A 150 6.79 -5.04 -5.30
C PHE A 150 5.89 -6.08 -5.97
N ASN A 151 5.05 -5.65 -6.91
CA ASN A 151 4.13 -6.52 -7.63
C ASN A 151 4.88 -7.48 -8.57
N LEU A 152 5.94 -7.01 -9.23
CA LEU A 152 6.81 -7.84 -10.06
C LEU A 152 7.53 -8.91 -9.23
N GLU A 153 8.13 -8.52 -8.10
CA GLU A 153 8.86 -9.41 -7.20
C GLU A 153 7.95 -10.48 -6.58
N SER A 154 6.76 -10.07 -6.12
CA SER A 154 5.77 -10.99 -5.55
C SER A 154 5.04 -11.84 -6.59
N GLY A 155 5.16 -11.52 -7.89
CA GLY A 155 4.37 -12.13 -8.96
C GLY A 155 2.89 -11.73 -8.94
N PHE A 156 2.52 -10.70 -8.19
CA PHE A 156 1.15 -10.19 -8.09
C PHE A 156 0.73 -9.48 -9.38
N ALA A 157 -0.42 -9.86 -9.93
CA ALA A 157 -1.02 -9.20 -11.07
C ALA A 157 -2.28 -8.43 -10.62
N PRO A 158 -2.22 -7.09 -10.45
CA PRO A 158 -3.34 -6.30 -9.93
C PRO A 158 -4.64 -6.48 -10.71
N ALA A 159 -4.56 -6.51 -12.05
CA ALA A 159 -5.71 -6.72 -12.93
C ALA A 159 -6.42 -8.08 -12.72
N LYS A 160 -5.70 -9.06 -12.18
CA LYS A 160 -6.23 -10.40 -11.89
C LYS A 160 -6.57 -10.59 -10.41
N GLY A 161 -6.01 -9.76 -9.53
CA GLY A 161 -6.22 -9.81 -8.09
C GLY A 161 -5.56 -11.01 -7.40
N PHE A 162 -4.61 -11.69 -8.05
CA PHE A 162 -3.89 -12.84 -7.50
C PHE A 162 -2.43 -12.89 -7.98
N ILE A 163 -1.61 -13.67 -7.29
CA ILE A 163 -0.20 -13.95 -7.60
C ILE A 163 -0.12 -15.08 -8.62
N ALA A 164 0.58 -14.82 -9.72
CA ALA A 164 0.90 -15.83 -10.72
C ALA A 164 2.10 -16.65 -10.24
N MET A 165 1.85 -17.84 -9.71
CA MET A 165 2.93 -18.78 -9.42
C MET A 165 3.64 -19.17 -10.73
N PRO A 166 4.98 -19.14 -10.79
CA PRO A 166 5.69 -19.71 -11.93
C PRO A 166 5.29 -21.17 -12.06
N LYS A 167 5.01 -21.61 -13.29
CA LYS A 167 4.87 -23.05 -13.57
C LYS A 167 6.22 -23.67 -13.25
N GLY A 168 6.25 -24.49 -12.20
CA GLY A 168 7.46 -25.17 -11.71
C GLY A 168 8.15 -26.00 -12.77
#